data_AF-A0A1H6K9F9-F1
#
_entry.id   AF-A0A1H6K9F9-F1
#
_cell.length_a   1.000
_cell.length_b   1.000
_cell.length_c   1.000
_cell.angle_alpha   90.00
_cell.angle_beta   90.00
_cell.angle_gamma   90.00
#
_symmetry.space_group_name_H-M   'P 1'
#
loop_
_entity.id
_entity.type
_entity.pdbx_description
1 polymer ?
#
loop_
_entity_poly.entity_id
_entity_poly.type
_entity_poly.pdbx_seq_one_letter_code
_entity_poly.pdbx_strand_id
1 'polypeptide(L)'
;MTLPWHQNAFAKLKQMIDQNHLPHALLITGMLRIGKFELMQQLVGVLINNDKTIDKDNVRQELDTSVLIRRSNYLNMIYCRAGEINPTTKNRSKNIRVDQIRKFCETLGKTANELQIGVIFYADQMNVNAANSLLKTLEEPRKNTLIILLAHNAKSLPVTIVSRCQSIHIGPAYDQATQAWIEQHIEHMKILMWRIC
;
A
#
# COMPACT_ATOMS: atom_id res chain seq x y z
N MET A 1 -8.47 10.70 -9.03
CA MET A 1 -8.59 10.43 -10.47
C MET A 1 -8.23 8.97 -10.73
N THR A 2 -9.14 8.18 -11.28
CA THR A 2 -8.91 6.75 -11.59
C THR A 2 -8.17 6.59 -12.91
N LEU A 3 -7.03 5.87 -12.90
CA LEU A 3 -6.29 5.58 -14.13
C LEU A 3 -7.08 4.58 -14.98
N PRO A 4 -7.08 4.69 -16.32
CA PRO A 4 -7.87 3.79 -17.19
C PRO A 4 -7.59 2.30 -16.91
N TRP A 5 -6.31 1.92 -16.77
CA TRP A 5 -5.90 0.54 -16.48
C TRP A 5 -6.19 0.08 -15.04
N HIS A 6 -6.71 0.96 -14.16
CA HIS A 6 -7.17 0.59 -12.82
C HIS A 6 -8.65 0.24 -12.77
N GLN A 7 -9.44 0.58 -13.79
CA GLN A 7 -10.91 0.50 -13.74
C GLN A 7 -11.41 -0.89 -13.34
N ASN A 8 -10.88 -1.95 -13.96
CA ASN A 8 -11.26 -3.34 -13.64
C ASN A 8 -10.91 -3.74 -12.20
N ALA A 9 -9.70 -3.39 -11.75
CA ALA A 9 -9.25 -3.69 -10.39
C ALA A 9 -10.09 -2.93 -9.36
N PHE A 10 -10.38 -1.66 -9.62
CA PHE A 10 -11.19 -0.82 -8.75
C PHE A 10 -12.66 -1.24 -8.72
N ALA A 11 -13.26 -1.60 -9.87
CA ALA A 11 -14.62 -2.12 -9.93
C ALA A 11 -14.78 -3.38 -9.08
N LYS A 12 -13.80 -4.30 -9.14
CA LYS A 12 -13.78 -5.51 -8.31
C LYS A 12 -13.71 -5.19 -6.81
N LEU A 13 -12.86 -4.23 -6.43
CA LEU A 13 -12.75 -3.77 -5.03
C LEU A 13 -14.05 -3.11 -4.55
N LYS A 14 -14.65 -2.26 -5.38
CA LYS A 14 -15.91 -1.60 -5.08
C LYS A 14 -17.04 -2.61 -4.88
N GLN A 15 -17.13 -3.61 -5.75
CA GLN A 15 -18.10 -4.69 -5.60
C GLN A 15 -17.95 -5.44 -4.27
N MET A 16 -16.72 -5.69 -3.81
CA MET A 16 -16.47 -6.31 -2.49
C MET A 16 -16.94 -5.42 -1.33
N ILE A 17 -16.75 -4.10 -1.45
CA ILE A 17 -17.23 -3.12 -0.45
C ILE A 17 -18.75 -3.09 -0.43
N ASP A 18 -19.39 -2.98 -1.61
CA ASP A 18 -20.85 -2.91 -1.74
C ASP A 18 -21.55 -4.17 -1.20
N GLN A 19 -20.87 -5.32 -1.27
CA GLN A 19 -21.33 -6.60 -0.72
C GLN A 19 -21.01 -6.78 0.78
N ASN A 20 -20.48 -5.77 1.46
CA ASN A 20 -20.01 -5.83 2.86
C ASN A 20 -19.01 -6.98 3.12
N HIS A 21 -18.23 -7.36 2.10
CA HIS A 21 -17.32 -8.49 2.15
C HIS A 21 -15.85 -8.05 1.99
N LEU A 22 -15.49 -6.96 2.67
CA LEU A 22 -14.13 -6.44 2.64
C LEU A 22 -13.16 -7.44 3.32
N PRO A 23 -12.12 -7.91 2.62
CA PRO A 23 -11.15 -8.81 3.22
C PRO A 23 -10.31 -8.06 4.27
N HIS A 24 -9.87 -8.78 5.30
CA HIS A 24 -8.96 -8.23 6.31
C HIS A 24 -7.57 -7.88 5.74
N ALA A 25 -7.17 -8.51 4.63
CA ALA A 25 -5.91 -8.27 3.96
C ALA A 25 -6.04 -8.26 2.43
N LEU A 26 -5.47 -7.22 1.81
CA LEU A 26 -5.39 -7.03 0.35
C LEU A 26 -3.93 -7.04 -0.09
N LEU A 27 -3.63 -7.78 -1.16
CA LEU A 27 -2.35 -7.74 -1.83
C LEU A 27 -2.53 -7.14 -3.23
N ILE A 28 -2.06 -5.90 -3.40
CA ILE A 28 -2.08 -5.22 -4.69
C ILE A 28 -0.71 -5.38 -5.36
N THR A 29 -0.71 -6.03 -6.53
CA THR A 29 0.51 -6.30 -7.30
C THR A 29 0.47 -5.68 -8.69
N GLY A 30 1.65 -5.50 -9.28
CA GLY A 30 1.79 -4.96 -10.63
C GLY A 30 3.16 -4.33 -10.82
N MET A 31 3.51 -4.04 -12.07
CA MET A 31 4.83 -3.50 -12.44
C MET A 31 5.17 -2.21 -11.68
N LEU A 32 6.47 -1.87 -11.62
CA LEU A 32 6.92 -0.59 -11.08
C LEU A 32 6.22 0.57 -11.82
N ARG A 33 5.79 1.60 -11.07
CA ARG A 33 5.09 2.80 -11.60
C ARG A 33 3.73 2.56 -12.27
N ILE A 34 3.13 1.37 -12.20
CA ILE A 34 1.76 1.10 -12.71
C ILE A 34 0.64 1.85 -11.94
N GLY A 35 0.98 2.62 -10.91
CA GLY A 35 0.01 3.38 -10.12
C GLY A 35 -0.60 2.63 -8.90
N LYS A 36 0.09 1.64 -8.33
CA LYS A 36 -0.43 0.87 -7.16
C LYS A 36 -0.83 1.75 -5.97
N PHE A 37 -0.09 2.85 -5.76
CA PHE A 37 -0.36 3.78 -4.67
C PHE A 37 -1.64 4.55 -4.92
N GLU A 38 -1.85 5.01 -6.15
CA GLU A 38 -3.02 5.76 -6.59
C GLU A 38 -4.29 4.89 -6.47
N LEU A 39 -4.21 3.59 -6.80
CA LEU A 39 -5.31 2.65 -6.57
C LEU A 39 -5.60 2.48 -5.07
N MET A 40 -4.56 2.34 -4.24
CA MET A 40 -4.71 2.21 -2.79
C MET A 40 -5.34 3.47 -2.19
N GLN A 41 -4.89 4.67 -2.58
CA GLN A 41 -5.48 5.92 -2.11
C GLN A 41 -6.96 6.05 -2.49
N GLN A 42 -7.32 5.68 -3.72
CA GLN A 42 -8.72 5.67 -4.16
C GLN A 42 -9.57 4.70 -3.33
N LEU A 43 -9.05 3.49 -3.07
CA LEU A 43 -9.74 2.50 -2.24
C LEU A 43 -9.98 3.06 -0.83
N VAL A 44 -8.93 3.60 -0.20
CA VAL A 44 -9.02 4.16 1.15
C VAL A 44 -9.97 5.35 1.18
N GLY A 45 -9.90 6.22 0.18
CA GLY A 45 -10.78 7.38 0.05
C GLY A 45 -12.27 7.02 0.03
N VAL A 46 -12.63 5.97 -0.71
CA VAL A 46 -13.99 5.39 -0.69
C VAL A 46 -14.35 4.82 0.67
N LEU A 47 -13.45 4.08 1.33
CA LEU A 47 -13.72 3.45 2.63
C LEU A 47 -14.00 4.47 3.74
N ILE A 48 -13.35 5.63 3.70
CA ILE A 48 -13.49 6.67 4.73
C ILE A 48 -14.40 7.82 4.31
N ASN A 49 -14.98 7.76 3.09
CA ASN A 49 -15.77 8.83 2.47
C ASN A 49 -15.06 10.21 2.45
N ASN A 50 -13.72 10.23 2.33
CA ASN A 50 -12.95 11.49 2.41
C ASN A 50 -11.57 11.42 1.71
N ASP A 51 -11.58 11.64 0.39
CA ASP A 51 -10.38 11.61 -0.44
C ASP A 51 -9.38 12.73 -0.11
N LYS A 52 -9.87 13.93 0.27
CA LYS A 52 -9.02 15.12 0.48
C LYS A 52 -8.02 14.97 1.63
N THR A 53 -8.33 14.16 2.63
CA THR A 53 -7.41 13.90 3.75
C THR A 53 -6.25 13.02 3.31
N ILE A 54 -6.53 12.04 2.45
CA ILE A 54 -5.57 11.04 1.96
C ILE A 54 -4.67 11.63 0.87
N ASP A 55 -5.19 12.55 0.07
CA ASP A 55 -4.41 13.27 -0.95
C ASP A 55 -3.28 14.13 -0.34
N LYS A 56 -3.40 14.52 0.93
CA LYS A 56 -2.35 15.25 1.66
C LYS A 56 -1.20 14.34 2.13
N ASP A 57 -1.38 13.02 2.11
CA ASP A 57 -0.35 12.08 2.54
C ASP A 57 0.71 11.87 1.46
N ASN A 58 1.89 12.42 1.68
CA ASN A 58 3.03 12.17 0.80
C ASN A 58 3.87 10.99 1.27
N VAL A 59 3.37 9.77 1.06
CA VAL A 59 4.08 8.55 1.47
C VAL A 59 5.37 8.31 0.68
N ARG A 60 5.51 8.97 -0.48
CA ARG A 60 6.71 8.91 -1.33
C ARG A 60 7.83 9.80 -0.82
N GLN A 61 7.52 10.89 -0.12
CA GLN A 61 8.50 11.81 0.45
C GLN A 61 9.48 11.07 1.35
N GLU A 62 10.77 11.31 1.20
CA GLU A 62 11.75 10.77 2.15
C GLU A 62 11.72 11.56 3.45
N LEU A 63 11.92 10.87 4.57
CA LEU A 63 12.03 11.51 5.87
C LEU A 63 13.50 11.55 6.27
N ASP A 64 13.97 12.74 6.62
CA ASP A 64 15.34 12.94 7.14
C ASP A 64 15.44 12.60 8.63
N THR A 65 14.30 12.30 9.26
CA THR A 65 14.20 11.85 10.65
C THR A 65 14.07 10.35 10.71
N SER A 66 14.63 9.74 11.76
CA SER A 66 14.40 8.33 12.01
C SER A 66 12.97 8.06 12.49
N VAL A 67 12.28 7.19 11.77
CA VAL A 67 10.95 6.68 12.12
C VAL A 67 10.90 5.16 11.95
N LEU A 68 10.15 4.49 12.82
CA LEU A 68 9.85 3.05 12.64
C LEU A 68 8.64 2.85 11.71
N ILE A 69 7.62 3.69 11.88
CA ILE A 69 6.39 3.72 11.09
C ILE A 69 6.01 5.18 10.83
N ARG A 70 5.33 5.43 9.72
CA ARG A 70 4.73 6.74 9.44
C ARG A 70 3.27 6.73 9.82
N ARG A 71 2.76 7.88 10.24
CA ARG A 71 1.33 8.09 10.44
C ARG A 71 0.79 8.89 9.26
N SER A 72 -0.42 8.52 8.84
CA SER A 72 -1.21 9.32 7.90
C SER A 72 -1.81 10.54 8.61
N ASN A 73 -2.25 11.52 7.83
CA ASN A 73 -3.14 12.57 8.31
C ASN A 73 -4.51 12.01 8.74
N TYR A 74 -4.92 10.86 8.20
CA TYR A 74 -6.04 10.09 8.73
C TYR A 74 -5.59 9.31 9.97
N LEU A 75 -6.23 9.59 11.11
CA LEU A 75 -5.81 9.10 12.44
C LEU A 75 -5.70 7.58 12.53
N ASN A 76 -6.58 6.87 11.82
CA ASN A 76 -6.69 5.42 11.84
C ASN A 76 -5.90 4.76 10.71
N MET A 77 -4.91 5.45 10.14
CA MET A 77 -4.03 4.88 9.12
C MET A 77 -2.55 5.05 9.41
N ILE A 78 -1.80 3.97 9.19
CA ILE A 78 -0.35 3.92 9.35
C ILE A 78 0.33 3.30 8.14
N TYR A 79 1.59 3.68 7.93
CA TYR A 79 2.40 3.21 6.83
C TYR A 79 3.70 2.56 7.30
N CYS A 80 4.06 1.47 6.64
CA CYS A 80 5.37 0.83 6.74
C CYS A 80 6.04 0.82 5.36
N ARG A 81 7.32 1.20 5.30
CA ARG A 81 8.10 1.32 4.05
C ARG A 81 9.56 0.98 4.33
N ALA A 82 10.25 0.47 3.32
CA ALA A 82 11.71 0.42 3.30
C ALA A 82 12.32 1.81 3.05
N GLY A 83 13.62 1.95 3.25
CA GLY A 83 14.36 3.19 3.03
C GLY A 83 14.36 4.15 4.22
N GLU A 84 13.55 3.88 5.25
CA GLU A 84 13.53 4.69 6.48
C GLU A 84 14.86 4.58 7.25
N ILE A 85 15.23 5.70 7.87
CA ILE A 85 16.43 5.78 8.71
C ILE A 85 16.20 4.96 9.99
N ASN A 86 17.10 4.04 10.27
CA ASN A 86 17.07 3.22 11.48
C ASN A 86 17.30 4.09 12.74
N PRO A 87 16.46 3.97 13.79
CA PRO A 87 16.60 4.79 15.01
C PRO A 87 17.89 4.53 15.77
N THR A 88 18.38 3.29 15.73
CA THR A 88 19.59 2.83 16.41
C THR A 88 20.83 3.11 15.58
N THR A 89 20.86 2.67 14.31
CA THR A 89 22.09 2.73 13.50
C THR A 89 22.23 4.00 12.68
N LYS A 90 21.19 4.83 12.58
CA LYS A 90 21.12 6.04 11.73
C LYS A 90 21.36 5.80 10.24
N ASN A 91 21.42 4.54 9.80
CA ASN A 91 21.57 4.15 8.40
C ASN A 91 20.22 3.86 7.76
N ARG A 92 20.13 4.10 6.45
CA ARG A 92 18.96 3.73 5.63
C ARG A 92 19.05 2.25 5.25
N SER A 93 17.95 1.52 5.43
CA SER A 93 17.87 0.11 5.01
C SER A 93 17.08 -0.02 3.71
N LYS A 94 17.58 -0.83 2.77
CA LYS A 94 16.84 -1.19 1.54
C LYS A 94 15.71 -2.19 1.79
N ASN A 95 15.66 -2.81 2.97
CA ASN A 95 14.68 -3.83 3.34
C ASN A 95 13.76 -3.32 4.45
N ILE A 96 12.55 -3.86 4.51
CA ILE A 96 11.65 -3.68 5.64
C ILE A 96 12.10 -4.62 6.75
N ARG A 97 12.41 -4.03 7.91
CA ARG A 97 12.98 -4.75 9.05
C ARG A 97 11.90 -5.34 9.95
N VAL A 98 12.28 -6.35 10.73
CA VAL A 98 11.34 -7.06 11.62
C VAL A 98 10.78 -6.17 12.73
N ASP A 99 11.59 -5.26 13.26
CA ASP A 99 11.18 -4.26 14.26
C ASP A 99 10.14 -3.30 13.70
N GLN A 100 10.27 -2.88 12.43
CA GLN A 100 9.27 -2.05 11.75
C GLN A 100 7.92 -2.77 11.62
N ILE A 101 7.92 -4.05 11.19
CA ILE A 101 6.69 -4.83 11.09
C ILE A 101 6.06 -5.10 12.46
N ARG A 102 6.87 -5.42 13.49
CA ARG A 102 6.35 -5.58 14.85
C ARG A 102 5.68 -4.30 15.34
N LYS A 103 6.31 -3.14 15.10
CA LYS A 103 5.74 -1.85 15.50
C LYS A 103 4.47 -1.51 14.71
N PHE A 104 4.44 -1.86 13.44
CA PHE A 104 3.27 -1.76 12.57
C PHE A 104 2.10 -2.58 13.15
N CYS A 105 2.30 -3.88 13.40
CA CYS A 105 1.27 -4.75 13.96
C CYS A 105 0.79 -4.30 15.36
N GLU A 106 1.72 -3.86 16.23
CA GLU A 106 1.38 -3.32 17.55
C GLU A 106 0.50 -2.07 17.45
N THR A 107 0.86 -1.15 16.54
CA THR A 107 0.14 0.11 16.38
C THR A 107 -1.23 -0.11 15.73
N LEU A 108 -1.28 -0.96 14.70
CA LEU A 108 -2.53 -1.37 14.05
C LEU A 108 -3.46 -2.09 15.02
N GLY A 109 -2.89 -2.77 16.02
CA GLY A 109 -3.65 -3.46 17.05
C GLY A 109 -4.39 -2.56 18.02
N LYS A 110 -4.06 -1.27 18.12
CA LYS A 110 -4.68 -0.40 19.12
C LYS A 110 -6.19 -0.31 18.86
N THR A 111 -6.99 -0.54 19.91
CA THR A 111 -8.44 -0.52 19.81
C THR A 111 -8.91 0.83 19.29
N ALA A 112 -9.68 0.81 18.21
CA ALA A 112 -10.37 1.95 17.69
C ALA A 112 -11.82 1.57 17.39
N ASN A 113 -12.72 2.55 17.54
CA ASN A 113 -14.13 2.36 17.20
C ASN A 113 -14.36 2.31 15.67
N GLU A 114 -13.38 2.78 14.90
CA GLU A 114 -13.41 2.88 13.44
C GLU A 114 -12.42 1.91 12.78
N LEU A 115 -12.54 1.78 11.45
CA LEU A 115 -11.67 0.95 10.61
C LEU A 115 -10.20 1.40 10.72
N GLN A 116 -9.33 0.50 11.20
CA GLN A 116 -7.88 0.67 11.19
C GLN A 116 -7.29 0.21 9.86
N ILE A 117 -6.50 1.05 9.21
CA ILE A 117 -5.88 0.77 7.92
C ILE A 117 -4.37 0.76 8.06
N GLY A 118 -3.74 -0.37 7.75
CA GLY A 118 -2.30 -0.51 7.73
C GLY A 118 -1.81 -0.75 6.32
N VAL A 119 -0.93 0.12 5.78
CA VAL A 119 -0.37 -0.08 4.44
C VAL A 119 1.12 -0.39 4.51
N ILE A 120 1.53 -1.49 3.88
CA ILE A 120 2.93 -1.89 3.71
C ILE A 120 3.33 -1.62 2.26
N PHE A 121 4.20 -0.66 2.06
CA PHE A 121 4.77 -0.29 0.77
C PHE A 121 5.97 -1.15 0.45
N TYR A 122 6.06 -1.64 -0.79
CA TYR A 122 7.14 -2.51 -1.23
C TYR A 122 7.25 -3.75 -0.34
N ALA A 123 6.11 -4.43 -0.14
CA ALA A 123 6.03 -5.61 0.74
C ALA A 123 7.03 -6.72 0.32
N ASP A 124 7.39 -6.77 -0.97
CA ASP A 124 8.45 -7.62 -1.53
C ASP A 124 9.86 -7.31 -1.02
N GLN A 125 10.07 -6.21 -0.28
CA GLN A 125 11.32 -5.86 0.39
C GLN A 125 11.35 -6.28 1.87
N MET A 126 10.33 -6.99 2.36
CA MET A 126 10.39 -7.62 3.68
C MET A 126 11.44 -8.73 3.69
N ASN A 127 12.30 -8.73 4.71
CA ASN A 127 13.09 -9.93 4.98
C ASN A 127 12.21 -11.06 5.56
N VAL A 128 12.74 -12.29 5.58
CA VAL A 128 12.00 -13.49 6.05
C VAL A 128 11.44 -13.29 7.47
N ASN A 129 12.22 -12.71 8.37
CA ASN A 129 11.82 -12.47 9.76
C ASN A 129 10.66 -11.46 9.86
N ALA A 130 10.68 -10.42 9.02
CA ALA A 130 9.63 -9.41 8.91
C ALA A 130 8.34 -10.03 8.37
N ALA A 131 8.41 -10.82 7.28
CA ALA A 131 7.25 -11.52 6.74
C ALA A 131 6.63 -12.50 7.75
N ASN A 132 7.44 -13.29 8.45
CA ASN A 132 6.95 -14.21 9.49
C ASN A 132 6.31 -13.47 10.67
N SER A 133 6.78 -12.27 11.00
CA SER A 133 6.16 -11.45 12.06
C SER A 133 4.80 -10.90 11.64
N LEU A 134 4.62 -10.57 10.37
CA LEU A 134 3.33 -10.15 9.82
C LEU A 134 2.32 -11.30 9.78
N LEU A 135 2.79 -12.53 9.53
CA LEU A 135 1.95 -13.71 9.37
C LEU A 135 0.98 -13.92 10.54
N LYS A 136 1.46 -13.72 11.78
CA LYS A 136 0.63 -13.82 12.99
C LYS A 136 -0.60 -12.91 12.94
N THR A 137 -0.44 -11.70 12.44
CA THR A 137 -1.54 -10.72 12.32
C THR A 137 -2.47 -11.03 11.15
N LEU A 138 -1.97 -11.68 10.09
CA LEU A 138 -2.79 -12.14 8.97
C LEU A 138 -3.59 -13.40 9.31
N GLU A 139 -3.07 -14.26 10.19
CA GLU A 139 -3.76 -15.47 10.67
C GLU A 139 -4.87 -15.15 11.66
N GLU A 140 -4.63 -14.19 12.55
CA GLU A 140 -5.58 -13.74 13.57
C GLU A 140 -5.87 -12.24 13.39
N PRO A 141 -6.61 -11.85 12.32
CA PRO A 141 -6.91 -10.46 12.07
C PRO A 141 -7.84 -9.92 13.14
N ARG A 142 -7.55 -8.72 13.63
CA ARG A 142 -8.47 -8.01 14.53
C ARG A 142 -9.69 -7.53 13.77
N LYS A 143 -10.81 -7.40 14.48
CA LYS A 143 -12.02 -6.79 13.93
C LYS A 143 -11.71 -5.35 13.46
N ASN A 144 -12.41 -4.91 12.42
CA ASN A 144 -12.29 -3.56 11.87
C ASN A 144 -10.85 -3.18 11.48
N THR A 145 -10.09 -4.13 10.95
CA THR A 145 -8.72 -3.89 10.48
C THR A 145 -8.59 -4.29 9.02
N LEU A 146 -7.97 -3.43 8.22
CA LEU A 146 -7.59 -3.67 6.83
C LEU A 146 -6.07 -3.53 6.67
N ILE A 147 -5.42 -4.58 6.22
CA ILE A 147 -4.00 -4.57 5.85
C ILE A 147 -3.89 -4.52 4.34
N ILE A 148 -3.18 -3.53 3.79
CA ILE A 148 -2.93 -3.40 2.35
C ILE A 148 -1.44 -3.58 2.09
N LEU A 149 -1.08 -4.59 1.30
CA LEU A 149 0.28 -4.86 0.87
C LEU A 149 0.43 -4.41 -0.58
N LEU A 150 1.39 -3.53 -0.84
CA LEU A 150 1.76 -3.13 -2.20
C LEU A 150 3.08 -3.81 -2.57
N ALA A 151 3.07 -4.65 -3.61
CA ALA A 151 4.28 -5.35 -4.07
C ALA A 151 4.48 -5.21 -5.58
N HIS A 152 5.72 -5.27 -6.06
CA HIS A 152 5.98 -5.35 -7.50
C HIS A 152 5.64 -6.72 -8.06
N ASN A 153 6.02 -7.77 -7.34
CA ASN A 153 5.83 -9.15 -7.76
C ASN A 153 5.34 -10.00 -6.58
N ALA A 154 4.20 -10.67 -6.74
CA ALA A 154 3.69 -11.61 -5.73
C ALA A 154 4.66 -12.77 -5.47
N LYS A 155 5.43 -13.20 -6.48
CA LYS A 155 6.38 -14.33 -6.36
C LYS A 155 7.56 -14.03 -5.43
N SER A 156 7.84 -12.76 -5.16
CA SER A 156 8.88 -12.33 -4.22
C SER A 156 8.41 -12.40 -2.77
N LEU A 157 7.11 -12.56 -2.53
CA LEU A 157 6.55 -12.74 -1.20
C LEU A 157 6.45 -14.24 -0.86
N PRO A 158 6.57 -14.62 0.43
CA PRO A 158 6.27 -15.97 0.86
C PRO A 158 4.83 -16.37 0.51
N VAL A 159 4.64 -17.59 0.03
CA VAL A 159 3.32 -18.15 -0.30
C VAL A 159 2.36 -18.08 0.88
N THR A 160 2.89 -18.19 2.11
CA THR A 160 2.11 -18.09 3.36
C THR A 160 1.46 -16.72 3.58
N ILE A 161 2.06 -15.64 3.07
CA ILE A 161 1.47 -14.30 3.07
C ILE A 161 0.43 -14.19 1.95
N VAL A 162 0.80 -14.61 0.74
CA VAL A 162 -0.05 -14.51 -0.45
C VAL A 162 -1.36 -15.28 -0.25
N SER A 163 -1.33 -16.47 0.37
CA SER A 163 -2.53 -17.29 0.61
C SER A 163 -3.53 -16.68 1.58
N ARG A 164 -3.12 -15.72 2.41
CA ARG A 164 -3.95 -15.03 3.40
C ARG A 164 -4.43 -13.65 2.93
N CYS A 165 -3.99 -13.22 1.76
CA CYS A 165 -4.36 -11.94 1.19
C CYS A 165 -5.30 -12.14 -0.01
N GLN A 166 -6.35 -11.33 -0.08
CA GLN A 166 -7.10 -11.20 -1.32
C GLN A 166 -6.23 -10.47 -2.34
N SER A 167 -5.82 -11.20 -3.39
CA SER A 167 -4.92 -10.66 -4.40
C SER A 167 -5.66 -9.88 -5.48
N ILE A 168 -5.15 -8.70 -5.80
CA ILE A 168 -5.57 -7.83 -6.90
C ILE A 168 -4.34 -7.52 -7.74
N HIS A 169 -4.37 -7.94 -9.00
CA HIS A 169 -3.28 -7.68 -9.94
C HIS A 169 -3.65 -6.53 -10.87
N ILE A 170 -2.76 -5.55 -11.01
CA ILE A 170 -2.85 -4.46 -11.96
C ILE A 170 -1.91 -4.77 -13.12
N GLY A 171 -2.49 -5.08 -14.27
CA GLY A 171 -1.79 -5.19 -15.54
C GLY A 171 -1.85 -3.89 -16.34
N PRO A 172 -0.93 -3.67 -17.30
CA PRO A 172 -1.13 -2.63 -18.29
C PRO A 172 -2.39 -2.91 -19.11
N ALA A 173 -3.12 -1.86 -19.46
CA ALA A 173 -4.19 -1.92 -20.45
C ALA A 173 -3.69 -1.29 -21.76
N TYR A 174 -4.17 -1.82 -22.88
CA TYR A 174 -3.78 -1.37 -24.23
C TYR A 174 -4.97 -0.86 -25.03
N ASP A 175 -6.06 -0.51 -24.34
CA ASP A 175 -7.26 0.06 -24.95
C ASP A 175 -7.06 1.52 -25.37
N GLN A 176 -7.97 2.01 -26.20
CA GLN A 176 -7.95 3.36 -26.73
C GLN A 176 -8.05 4.42 -25.61
N ALA A 177 -8.77 4.13 -24.53
CA ALA A 177 -8.89 5.03 -23.39
C ALA A 177 -7.53 5.23 -22.68
N THR A 178 -6.75 4.15 -22.55
CA THR A 178 -5.40 4.18 -21.99
C THR A 178 -4.45 4.95 -22.90
N GLN A 179 -4.51 4.72 -24.21
CA GLN A 179 -3.70 5.47 -25.19
C GLN A 179 -4.01 6.98 -25.14
N ALA A 180 -5.29 7.35 -25.22
CA ALA A 180 -5.71 8.75 -25.16
C ALA A 180 -5.30 9.42 -23.86
N TRP A 181 -5.43 8.72 -22.73
CA TRP A 181 -4.98 9.24 -21.44
C TRP A 181 -3.47 9.47 -21.41
N ILE A 182 -2.69 8.51 -21.91
CA ILE A 182 -1.23 8.62 -21.98
C ILE A 182 -0.85 9.80 -22.89
N GLU A 183 -1.42 9.92 -24.08
CA GLU A 183 -1.17 11.03 -25.01
C GLU A 183 -1.41 12.41 -24.37
N GLN A 184 -2.50 12.55 -23.62
CA GLN A 184 -2.83 13.79 -22.90
C GLN A 184 -1.87 14.11 -21.74
N HIS A 185 -1.19 13.12 -21.18
CA HIS A 185 -0.37 13.26 -19.96
C HIS A 185 1.13 13.00 -20.19
N ILE A 186 1.56 12.65 -21.41
CA ILE A 186 2.97 12.37 -21.78
C ILE A 186 3.87 13.58 -21.51
N GLU A 187 3.41 14.81 -21.81
CA GLU A 187 4.22 16.01 -21.61
C GLU A 187 4.46 16.32 -20.12
N HIS A 188 3.43 16.11 -19.27
CA HIS A 188 3.56 16.26 -17.82
C HIS A 188 4.39 15.13 -17.17
N MET A 189 4.33 13.90 -17.70
CA MET A 189 5.12 12.79 -17.17
C MET A 189 6.63 12.94 -17.42
N LYS A 190 7.06 13.57 -18.53
CA LYS A 190 8.49 13.84 -18.79
C LYS A 190 9.13 14.73 -17.72
N ILE A 191 8.39 15.68 -17.15
CA ILE A 191 8.90 16.63 -16.14
C ILE A 191 9.10 15.96 -14.77
N LEU A 192 8.24 14.99 -14.40
CA LEU A 192 8.44 14.17 -13.20
C LEU A 192 9.52 13.09 -13.36
N MET A 193 9.85 12.70 -14.59
CA MET A 193 10.79 11.62 -14.89
C MET A 193 12.27 11.99 -14.64
N TRP A 194 12.61 13.28 -14.61
CA TRP A 194 13.98 13.79 -14.42
C TRP A 194 14.40 14.07 -12.95
N ARG A 195 13.50 13.95 -11.97
CA ARG A 195 13.80 14.25 -10.55
C ARG A 195 14.00 13.00 -9.68
N ILE A 196 14.16 11.82 -10.28
CA ILE A 196 14.29 10.53 -9.56
C ILE A 196 15.36 9.65 -10.22
N CYS A 197 16.57 10.20 -10.36
CA CYS A 197 17.83 9.44 -10.32
C CYS A 197 18.44 9.65 -8.95
#